data_AF-A0A930EF55-F1
#
_entry.id   AF-A0A930EF55-F1
#
_cell.length_a   1.000
_cell.length_b   1.000
_cell.length_c   1.000
_cell.angle_alpha   90.00
_cell.angle_beta   90.00
_cell.angle_gamma   90.00
#
_symmetry.space_group_name_H-M   'P 1'
#
loop_
_entity.id
_entity.type
_entity.pdbx_description
1 polymer ?
#
loop_
_entity_poly.entity_id
_entity_poly.type
_entity_poly.pdbx_seq_one_letter_code
_entity_poly.pdbx_strand_id
1 'polypeptide(L)'
;MLLNISGLFIGLLFGFLLKRGRFCPTGTIRDIYLEKKYYNAVLILAIIATEGLFYHIMVGSTVIPSPYFGCYSMVAVPIGGFIFGIGAVLTNGCVTSTLVKVGDGRIIGILSLIVFATTEYFTNKWIFKPFTQKVMGLQEVYDIDLFDMPFSPILIFAPLAVLLYIIMFRHYRAHRPKYKLPQSYTGMRHVFCEKIWSREVTVILIGVLMAAAFYFSNLTGRNGGISISDPVLSWFNMITGTHSE
;
A
#
# COMPACT_ATOMS: atom_id res chain seq x y z
N MET A 1 -16.80 -4.26 18.96
CA MET A 1 -15.94 -5.46 18.89
C MET A 1 -15.84 -6.03 17.47
N LEU A 2 -16.96 -6.32 16.78
CA LEU A 2 -16.98 -6.76 15.37
C LEU A 2 -16.26 -5.80 14.40
N LEU A 3 -16.43 -4.49 14.60
CA LEU A 3 -15.79 -3.46 13.79
C LEU A 3 -14.25 -3.45 13.88
N ASN A 4 -13.66 -3.72 15.05
CA ASN A 4 -12.21 -3.75 15.20
C ASN A 4 -11.57 -5.00 14.55
N ILE A 5 -12.33 -6.09 14.45
CA ILE A 5 -11.90 -7.33 13.78
C ILE A 5 -11.87 -7.13 12.25
N SER A 6 -12.64 -6.18 11.71
CA SER A 6 -12.64 -5.91 10.26
C SER A 6 -11.25 -5.54 9.74
N GLY A 7 -10.46 -4.78 10.50
CA GLY A 7 -9.08 -4.42 10.13
C GLY A 7 -8.16 -5.62 10.03
N LEU A 8 -8.32 -6.61 10.93
CA LEU A 8 -7.56 -7.86 10.86
C LEU A 8 -7.92 -8.66 9.60
N PHE A 9 -9.20 -8.73 9.24
CA PHE A 9 -9.66 -9.46 8.06
C PHE A 9 -9.15 -8.80 6.76
N ILE A 10 -9.21 -7.47 6.67
CA ILE A 10 -8.69 -6.70 5.53
C ILE A 10 -7.17 -6.85 5.43
N GLY A 11 -6.45 -6.76 6.54
CA GLY A 11 -5.01 -6.95 6.59
C GLY A 11 -4.60 -8.37 6.17
N LEU A 12 -5.33 -9.39 6.61
CA LEU A 12 -5.10 -10.78 6.21
C LEU A 12 -5.35 -10.98 4.72
N LEU A 13 -6.43 -10.42 4.18
CA LEU A 13 -6.75 -10.47 2.76
C LEU A 13 -5.70 -9.74 1.91
N PHE A 14 -5.24 -8.57 2.37
CA PHE A 14 -4.20 -7.78 1.72
C PHE A 14 -2.87 -8.55 1.69
N GLY A 15 -2.44 -9.12 2.83
CA GLY A 15 -1.25 -9.96 2.91
C GLY A 15 -1.34 -11.21 2.03
N PHE A 16 -2.52 -11.84 1.98
CA PHE A 16 -2.79 -12.98 1.10
C PHE A 16 -2.63 -12.61 -0.38
N LEU A 17 -3.22 -11.49 -0.82
CA LEU A 17 -3.10 -11.00 -2.20
C LEU A 17 -1.64 -10.66 -2.54
N LEU A 18 -0.91 -9.98 -1.65
CA LEU A 18 0.51 -9.66 -1.87
C LEU A 18 1.36 -10.93 -2.04
N LYS A 19 1.17 -11.92 -1.17
CA LYS A 19 1.90 -13.20 -1.24
C LYS A 19 1.59 -13.97 -2.52
N ARG A 20 0.32 -13.98 -2.95
CA ARG A 20 -0.12 -14.72 -4.15
C ARG A 20 0.24 -14.04 -5.45
N GLY A 21 0.10 -12.72 -5.52
CA GLY A 21 0.44 -11.93 -6.70
C GLY A 21 1.93 -11.65 -6.86
N ARG A 22 2.75 -11.94 -5.82
CA ARG A 22 4.18 -11.61 -5.75
C ARG A 22 4.44 -10.15 -6.14
N PHE A 23 3.51 -9.28 -5.74
CA PHE A 23 3.54 -7.87 -6.10
C PHE A 23 4.25 -7.10 -4.99
N CYS A 24 5.35 -6.43 -5.34
CA CYS A 24 6.12 -5.58 -4.45
C CYS A 24 6.40 -4.27 -5.20
N PRO A 25 5.87 -3.11 -4.79
CA PRO A 25 6.08 -1.85 -5.50
C PRO A 25 7.57 -1.53 -5.71
N THR A 26 8.38 -1.67 -4.66
CA THR A 26 9.83 -1.43 -4.72
C THR A 26 10.55 -2.41 -5.64
N GLY A 27 10.18 -3.69 -5.60
CA GLY A 27 10.73 -4.69 -6.53
C GLY A 27 10.31 -4.40 -7.98
N THR A 28 9.08 -3.96 -8.17
CA THR A 28 8.49 -3.63 -9.47
C THR A 28 9.22 -2.44 -10.10
N ILE A 29 9.55 -1.40 -9.31
CA ILE A 29 10.38 -0.26 -9.74
C ILE A 29 11.80 -0.72 -10.11
N ARG A 30 12.41 -1.57 -9.29
CA ARG A 30 13.74 -2.14 -9.58
C ARG A 30 13.76 -2.92 -10.89
N ASP A 31 12.74 -3.72 -11.16
CA ASP A 31 12.61 -4.52 -12.39
C ASP A 31 12.42 -3.63 -13.64
N ILE A 32 11.80 -2.46 -13.51
CA ILE A 32 11.72 -1.47 -14.60
C ILE A 32 13.12 -0.96 -14.95
N TYR A 33 13.95 -0.66 -13.95
CA TYR A 33 15.28 -0.12 -14.16
C TYR A 33 16.30 -1.17 -14.60
N LEU A 34 16.38 -2.31 -13.89
CA LEU A 34 17.39 -3.35 -14.13
C LEU A 34 17.02 -4.28 -15.29
N GLU A 35 15.78 -4.76 -15.32
CA GLU A 35 15.33 -5.76 -16.32
C GLU A 35 14.64 -5.11 -17.52
N LYS A 36 14.50 -3.78 -17.55
CA LYS A 36 13.82 -3.00 -18.59
C LYS A 36 12.38 -3.46 -18.85
N LYS A 37 11.71 -4.02 -17.82
CA LYS A 37 10.32 -4.47 -17.90
C LYS A 37 9.35 -3.29 -17.70
N TYR A 38 9.25 -2.40 -18.69
CA TYR A 38 8.43 -1.18 -18.59
C TYR A 38 6.94 -1.42 -18.27
N TYR A 39 6.40 -2.60 -18.62
CA TYR A 39 5.02 -2.98 -18.27
C TYR A 39 4.72 -2.92 -16.77
N ASN A 40 5.73 -3.14 -15.93
CA ASN A 40 5.62 -3.06 -14.49
C ASN A 40 5.18 -1.68 -13.98
N ALA A 41 5.47 -0.59 -14.72
CA ALA A 41 4.98 0.76 -14.38
C ALA A 41 3.46 0.85 -14.52
N VAL A 42 2.89 0.20 -15.53
CA VAL A 42 1.44 0.15 -15.75
C VAL A 42 0.75 -0.50 -14.55
N LEU A 43 1.35 -1.54 -13.97
CA LEU A 43 0.79 -2.22 -12.79
C LEU A 43 0.75 -1.30 -11.56
N ILE A 44 1.80 -0.52 -11.31
CA ILE A 44 1.85 0.44 -10.19
C ILE A 44 0.80 1.54 -10.40
N LEU A 45 0.79 2.14 -11.60
CA LEU A 45 -0.17 3.20 -11.93
C LEU A 45 -1.60 2.69 -11.89
N ALA A 46 -1.85 1.44 -12.28
CA ALA A 46 -3.18 0.85 -12.23
C ALA A 46 -3.68 0.71 -10.79
N ILE A 47 -2.85 0.27 -9.83
CA ILE A 47 -3.27 0.24 -8.41
C ILE A 47 -3.69 1.64 -7.95
N ILE A 48 -2.82 2.64 -8.17
CA ILE A 48 -3.08 4.03 -7.74
C ILE A 48 -4.35 4.57 -8.41
N ALA A 49 -4.52 4.35 -9.71
CA ALA A 49 -5.68 4.83 -10.45
C ALA A 49 -6.98 4.18 -9.94
N THR A 50 -6.93 2.90 -9.60
CA THR A 50 -8.10 2.16 -9.11
C THR A 50 -8.50 2.57 -7.70
N GLU A 51 -7.52 2.68 -6.80
CA GLU A 51 -7.74 3.18 -5.44
C GLU A 51 -8.32 4.59 -5.50
N GLY A 52 -7.69 5.51 -6.24
CA GLY A 52 -8.15 6.89 -6.39
C GLY A 52 -9.55 6.99 -6.97
N LEU A 53 -9.86 6.22 -8.02
CA LEU A 53 -11.19 6.20 -8.63
C LEU A 53 -12.28 5.79 -7.62
N PHE A 54 -12.10 4.63 -6.96
CA PHE A 54 -13.10 4.13 -6.01
C PHE A 54 -13.21 5.03 -4.78
N TYR A 55 -12.09 5.57 -4.30
CA TYR A 55 -12.07 6.53 -3.21
C TYR A 55 -12.90 7.78 -3.55
N HIS A 56 -12.65 8.43 -4.68
CA HIS A 56 -13.39 9.63 -5.06
C HIS A 56 -14.87 9.37 -5.34
N ILE A 57 -15.23 8.19 -5.85
CA ILE A 57 -16.64 7.76 -5.98
C ILE A 57 -17.31 7.66 -4.60
N MET A 58 -16.62 7.07 -3.61
CA MET A 58 -17.16 6.93 -2.24
C MET A 58 -17.30 8.28 -1.52
N VAL A 59 -16.37 9.20 -1.74
CA VAL A 59 -16.47 10.57 -1.23
C VAL A 59 -17.60 11.33 -1.93
N GLY A 60 -17.70 11.25 -3.26
CA GLY A 60 -18.75 11.92 -4.03
C GLY A 60 -20.16 11.39 -3.77
N SER A 61 -20.29 10.14 -3.32
CA SER A 61 -21.57 9.54 -2.89
C SER A 61 -21.88 9.73 -1.41
N THR A 62 -21.09 10.55 -0.68
CA THR A 62 -21.25 10.84 0.77
C THR A 62 -21.19 9.62 1.69
N VAL A 63 -20.69 8.49 1.19
CA VAL A 63 -20.53 7.24 1.96
C VAL A 63 -19.38 7.35 2.97
N ILE A 64 -18.35 8.13 2.62
CA ILE A 64 -17.18 8.40 3.45
C ILE A 64 -17.04 9.92 3.57
N PRO A 65 -16.84 10.48 4.78
CA PRO A 65 -16.55 11.90 4.94
C PRO A 65 -15.24 12.23 4.22
N SER A 66 -15.17 13.38 3.55
CA SER A 66 -13.92 13.86 2.97
C SER A 66 -12.83 13.88 4.04
N PRO A 67 -11.79 13.04 3.96
CA PRO A 67 -10.68 13.15 4.87
C PRO A 67 -10.00 14.47 4.59
N TYR A 68 -9.96 15.32 5.62
CA TYR A 68 -8.87 16.26 5.75
C TYR A 68 -7.62 15.40 5.99
N PHE A 69 -6.95 14.97 4.91
CA PHE A 69 -5.54 14.65 5.04
C PHE A 69 -4.89 15.91 5.62
N GLY A 70 -4.12 15.76 6.69
CA GLY A 70 -3.50 16.89 7.36
C GLY A 70 -2.54 17.65 6.44
N CYS A 71 -1.84 18.64 7.00
CA CYS A 71 -0.76 19.29 6.27
C CYS A 71 0.31 18.27 5.88
N TYR A 72 0.83 18.39 4.65
CA TYR A 72 2.08 17.74 4.29
C TYR A 72 3.12 18.79 3.95
N SER A 73 4.38 18.51 4.32
CA SER A 73 5.50 19.39 4.00
C SER A 73 6.07 19.04 2.64
N MET A 74 6.17 20.04 1.78
CA MET A 74 6.81 19.91 0.46
C MET A 74 8.31 19.57 0.56
N VAL A 75 8.93 19.82 1.70
CA VAL A 75 10.35 19.55 1.95
C VAL A 75 10.55 18.20 2.65
N ALA A 76 9.74 17.91 3.66
CA ALA A 76 9.89 16.66 4.43
C ALA A 76 9.57 15.41 3.58
N VAL A 77 8.57 15.49 2.69
CA VAL A 77 8.11 14.34 1.90
C VAL A 77 9.20 13.82 0.94
N PRO A 78 9.85 14.64 0.10
CA PRO A 78 10.93 14.17 -0.78
C PRO A 78 12.15 13.65 -0.01
N ILE A 79 12.56 14.36 1.06
CA ILE A 79 13.74 13.97 1.86
C ILE A 79 13.47 12.65 2.59
N GLY A 80 12.31 12.54 3.24
CA GLY A 80 11.90 11.31 3.92
C GLY A 80 11.74 10.14 2.95
N GLY A 81 11.13 10.38 1.78
CA GLY A 81 11.00 9.38 0.71
C GLY A 81 12.35 8.88 0.19
N PHE A 82 13.34 9.76 0.07
CA PHE A 82 14.69 9.40 -0.36
C PHE A 82 15.41 8.53 0.70
N ILE A 83 15.38 8.94 1.96
CA ILE A 83 15.96 8.18 3.08
C ILE A 83 15.27 6.81 3.21
N PHE A 84 13.94 6.78 3.11
CA PHE A 84 13.16 5.54 3.09
C PHE A 84 13.56 4.62 1.94
N GLY A 85 13.77 5.17 0.74
CA GLY A 85 14.23 4.42 -0.42
C GLY A 85 15.58 3.74 -0.19
N ILE A 86 16.55 4.45 0.38
CA ILE A 86 17.86 3.89 0.75
C ILE A 86 17.68 2.73 1.74
N GLY A 87 16.87 2.93 2.79
CA GLY A 87 16.58 1.89 3.78
C GLY A 87 15.91 0.64 3.17
N ALA A 88 14.98 0.84 2.23
CA ALA A 88 14.30 -0.26 1.55
C ALA A 88 15.25 -1.10 0.67
N VAL A 89 16.27 -0.47 0.06
CA VAL A 89 17.31 -1.19 -0.68
C VAL A 89 18.20 -1.99 0.28
N LEU A 90 18.66 -1.38 1.38
CA LEU A 90 19.53 -2.02 2.38
C LEU A 90 18.86 -3.25 3.03
N THR A 91 17.55 -3.18 3.28
CA THR A 91 16.76 -4.28 3.88
C THR A 91 16.22 -5.28 2.84
N ASN A 92 16.59 -5.11 1.57
CA ASN A 92 16.15 -5.94 0.44
C ASN A 92 14.60 -6.01 0.32
N GLY A 93 13.89 -4.95 0.69
CA GLY A 93 12.43 -4.88 0.65
C GLY A 93 11.87 -3.63 1.34
N CYS A 94 10.68 -3.21 0.93
CA CYS A 94 9.90 -2.22 1.67
C CYS A 94 9.14 -2.87 2.84
N VAL A 95 8.55 -2.06 3.71
CA VAL A 95 7.86 -2.51 4.94
C VAL A 95 6.80 -3.60 4.64
N THR A 96 6.03 -3.46 3.56
CA THR A 96 5.07 -4.50 3.09
C THR A 96 5.76 -5.84 2.84
N SER A 97 6.84 -5.81 2.06
CA SER A 97 7.62 -7.01 1.69
C SER A 97 8.24 -7.65 2.92
N THR A 98 8.72 -6.85 3.86
CA THR A 98 9.26 -7.31 5.14
C THR A 98 8.22 -8.04 5.96
N LEU A 99 7.00 -7.51 6.10
CA LEU A 99 5.88 -8.19 6.78
C LEU A 99 5.52 -9.52 6.11
N VAL A 100 5.49 -9.57 4.78
CA VAL A 100 5.24 -10.83 4.05
C VAL A 100 6.36 -11.84 4.31
N LYS A 101 7.64 -11.42 4.33
CA LYS A 101 8.77 -12.29 4.66
C LYS A 101 8.72 -12.82 6.09
N VAL A 102 8.25 -12.00 7.04
CA VAL A 102 8.00 -12.44 8.43
C VAL A 102 6.92 -13.52 8.45
N GLY A 103 5.83 -13.32 7.70
CA GLY A 103 4.78 -14.33 7.54
C GLY A 103 5.24 -15.63 6.86
N ASP A 104 6.30 -15.57 6.05
CA ASP A 104 6.95 -16.75 5.47
C ASP A 104 7.99 -17.40 6.41
N GLY A 105 8.24 -16.84 7.59
CA GLY A 105 9.21 -17.36 8.56
C GLY A 105 10.68 -17.05 8.23
N ARG A 106 10.96 -16.05 7.38
CA ARG A 106 12.33 -15.68 7.01
C ARG A 106 12.97 -14.81 8.09
N ILE A 107 14.10 -15.24 8.63
CA ILE A 107 14.86 -14.52 9.67
C ILE A 107 15.19 -13.08 9.24
N ILE A 108 15.59 -12.88 7.97
CA ILE A 108 15.85 -11.55 7.40
C ILE A 108 14.63 -10.62 7.50
N GLY A 109 13.42 -11.16 7.36
CA GLY A 109 12.17 -10.39 7.52
C GLY A 109 12.00 -9.91 8.96
N ILE A 110 12.28 -10.78 9.93
CA ILE A 110 12.15 -10.44 11.36
C ILE A 110 13.17 -9.37 11.74
N LEU A 111 14.43 -9.54 11.34
CA LEU A 111 15.48 -8.55 11.60
C LEU A 111 15.16 -7.18 10.99
N SER A 112 14.72 -7.15 9.73
CA SER A 112 14.36 -5.89 9.08
C SER A 112 13.13 -5.24 9.74
N LEU A 113 12.13 -6.01 10.18
CA LEU A 113 10.97 -5.48 10.88
C LEU A 113 11.34 -4.80 12.20
N ILE A 114 12.26 -5.39 12.97
CA ILE A 114 12.75 -4.80 14.23
C ILE A 114 13.46 -3.47 13.95
N VAL A 115 14.30 -3.40 12.92
CA VAL A 115 15.01 -2.16 12.54
C VAL A 115 14.01 -1.09 12.09
N PHE A 116 13.00 -1.45 11.29
CA PHE A 116 11.94 -0.52 10.89
C PHE A 116 11.17 0.02 12.10
N ALA A 117 10.67 -0.86 12.98
CA ALA A 117 9.87 -0.47 14.13
C ALA A 117 10.65 0.39 15.14
N THR A 118 11.92 0.05 15.40
CA THR A 118 12.78 0.85 16.28
C THR A 118 13.08 2.22 15.68
N THR A 119 13.49 2.28 14.40
CA THR A 119 13.76 3.56 13.72
C THR A 119 12.52 4.45 13.71
N GLU A 120 11.35 3.87 13.40
CA GLU A 120 10.06 4.59 13.44
C GLU A 120 9.74 5.15 14.83
N TYR A 121 9.99 4.38 15.89
CA TYR A 121 9.82 4.84 17.27
C TYR A 121 10.78 6.00 17.60
N PHE A 122 12.06 5.89 17.24
CA PHE A 122 13.04 6.96 17.47
C PHE A 122 12.71 8.26 16.72
N THR A 123 12.20 8.15 15.49
CA THR A 123 11.83 9.30 14.65
C THR A 123 10.56 10.00 15.12
N ASN A 124 9.53 9.24 15.54
CA ASN A 124 8.23 9.81 15.90
C ASN A 124 8.12 10.21 17.38
N LYS A 125 8.71 9.43 18.30
CA LYS A 125 8.45 9.58 19.74
C LYS A 125 9.64 10.05 20.56
N TRP A 126 10.87 9.76 20.13
CA TRP A 126 12.05 9.92 20.97
C TRP A 126 12.93 11.09 20.52
N ILE A 127 14.25 10.90 20.47
CA ILE A 127 15.26 11.97 20.30
C ILE A 127 15.11 12.78 19.01
N PHE A 128 14.55 12.20 17.94
CA PHE A 128 14.42 12.88 16.66
C PHE A 128 13.11 13.65 16.51
N LYS A 129 12.12 13.49 17.42
CA LYS A 129 10.83 14.19 17.37
C LYS A 129 10.96 15.71 17.13
N PRO A 130 11.78 16.49 17.87
CA PRO A 130 11.87 17.93 17.65
C PRO A 130 12.50 18.29 16.30
N PHE A 131 13.38 17.44 15.78
CA PHE A 131 13.96 17.63 14.46
C PHE A 131 12.93 17.31 13.36
N THR A 132 12.24 16.19 13.48
CA THR A 132 11.16 15.77 12.57
C THR A 132 10.07 16.84 12.50
N GLN A 133 9.61 17.35 13.64
CA GLN A 133 8.57 18.40 13.69
C GLN A 133 9.04 19.72 13.05
N LYS A 134 10.30 20.13 13.26
CA LYS A 134 10.85 21.31 12.59
C LYS A 134 10.87 21.14 11.08
N VAL A 135 11.26 19.97 10.58
CA VAL A 135 11.29 19.69 9.14
C VAL A 135 9.87 19.59 8.56
N MET A 136 8.93 19.01 9.30
CA MET A 136 7.51 18.95 8.90
C MET A 136 6.80 20.30 8.91
N GLY A 137 7.23 21.25 9.76
CA GLY A 137 6.70 22.62 9.76
C GLY A 137 7.25 23.51 8.63
N LEU A 138 8.21 23.02 7.84
CA LEU A 138 8.72 23.76 6.69
C LEU A 138 7.76 23.62 5.52
N GLN A 139 7.21 24.75 5.06
CA GLN A 139 6.38 24.83 3.86
C GLN A 139 5.22 23.81 3.87
N GLU A 140 4.38 23.93 4.89
CA GLU A 140 3.15 23.17 5.02
C GLU A 140 2.17 23.56 3.90
N VAL A 141 1.71 22.56 3.15
CA VAL A 141 0.64 22.71 2.17
C VAL A 141 -0.56 21.96 2.70
N TYR A 142 -1.71 22.63 2.68
CA TYR A 142 -2.98 22.09 3.14
C TYR A 142 -3.68 21.45 1.95
N ASP A 143 -4.23 20.25 2.16
CA ASP A 143 -4.89 19.48 1.10
C ASP A 143 -6.22 20.10 0.60
N ILE A 144 -6.65 21.22 1.20
CA ILE A 144 -7.79 22.05 0.74
C ILE A 144 -7.55 22.55 -0.70
N ASP A 145 -6.31 22.88 -1.05
CA ASP A 145 -5.98 23.40 -2.40
C ASP A 145 -6.19 22.34 -3.50
N LEU A 146 -6.16 21.04 -3.14
CA LEU A 146 -6.42 19.94 -4.07
C LEU A 146 -7.91 19.73 -4.32
N PHE A 147 -8.77 20.10 -3.37
CA PHE A 147 -10.23 20.03 -3.46
C PHE A 147 -10.85 21.25 -4.15
N ASP A 148 -10.19 22.40 -4.12
CA ASP A 148 -10.61 23.62 -4.85
C ASP A 148 -10.29 23.57 -6.35
N MET A 149 -9.80 22.44 -6.87
CA MET A 149 -9.64 22.27 -8.30
C MET A 149 -11.00 22.35 -9.03
N PRO A 150 -11.07 23.08 -10.16
CA PRO A 150 -12.33 23.29 -10.89
C PRO A 150 -12.93 22.02 -11.52
N PHE A 151 -12.20 20.90 -11.50
CA PHE A 151 -12.63 19.62 -12.07
C PHE A 151 -12.70 18.56 -10.98
N SER A 152 -13.79 17.76 -10.99
CA SER A 152 -13.90 16.59 -10.11
C SER A 152 -12.72 15.64 -10.37
N PRO A 153 -11.98 15.19 -9.34
CA PRO A 153 -10.87 14.23 -9.50
C PRO A 153 -11.26 12.94 -10.24
N ILE A 154 -12.54 12.57 -10.19
CA ILE A 154 -13.11 11.42 -10.90
C ILE A 154 -12.89 11.55 -12.42
N LEU A 155 -12.95 12.76 -12.98
CA LEU A 155 -12.70 13.02 -14.40
C LEU A 155 -11.26 12.73 -14.82
N ILE A 156 -10.31 12.70 -13.88
CA ILE A 156 -8.91 12.38 -14.13
C ILE A 156 -8.67 10.88 -13.93
N PHE A 157 -9.12 10.35 -12.78
CA PHE A 157 -8.88 8.95 -12.42
C PHE A 157 -9.67 7.95 -13.27
N ALA A 158 -10.89 8.29 -13.70
CA ALA A 158 -11.71 7.39 -14.52
C ALA A 158 -11.09 7.09 -15.90
N PRO A 159 -10.75 8.09 -16.76
CA PRO A 159 -10.13 7.80 -18.04
C PRO A 159 -8.75 7.17 -17.89
N LEU A 160 -7.99 7.56 -16.86
CA LEU A 160 -6.69 6.97 -16.56
C LEU A 160 -6.82 5.47 -16.21
N ALA A 161 -7.75 5.10 -15.32
CA ALA A 161 -8.01 3.71 -14.96
C ALA A 161 -8.45 2.89 -16.18
N VAL A 162 -9.36 3.44 -17.01
CA VAL A 162 -9.82 2.78 -18.24
C VAL A 162 -8.66 2.54 -19.21
N LEU A 163 -7.83 3.54 -19.46
CA LEU A 163 -6.66 3.43 -20.33
C LEU A 163 -5.70 2.34 -19.84
N LEU A 164 -5.37 2.36 -18.54
CA LEU A 164 -4.46 1.39 -17.93
C LEU A 164 -5.03 -0.03 -17.97
N TYR A 165 -6.34 -0.19 -17.74
CA TYR A 165 -7.01 -1.48 -17.87
C TYR A 165 -7.05 -2.01 -19.30
N ILE A 166 -7.23 -1.15 -20.30
CA ILE A 166 -7.13 -1.55 -21.71
C ILE A 166 -5.71 -2.06 -22.00
N ILE A 167 -4.68 -1.34 -21.56
CA ILE A 167 -3.27 -1.74 -21.74
C ILE A 167 -3.00 -3.08 -21.04
N MET A 168 -3.43 -3.24 -19.79
CA MET A 168 -3.30 -4.49 -19.03
C MET A 168 -4.03 -5.65 -19.72
N PHE A 169 -5.25 -5.43 -20.20
CA PHE A 169 -6.03 -6.46 -20.89
C PHE A 169 -5.37 -6.90 -22.20
N ARG A 170 -4.86 -5.93 -22.99
CA ARG A 170 -4.11 -6.23 -24.22
C ARG A 170 -2.82 -6.99 -23.92
N HIS A 171 -2.05 -6.54 -22.92
CA HIS A 171 -0.81 -7.21 -22.52
C HIS A 171 -1.07 -8.62 -22.01
N TYR A 172 -2.07 -8.78 -21.15
CA TYR A 172 -2.49 -10.07 -20.62
C TYR A 172 -2.90 -11.02 -21.74
N ARG A 173 -3.71 -10.57 -22.71
CA ARG A 173 -4.11 -11.40 -23.86
C ARG A 173 -2.92 -11.83 -24.72
N ALA A 174 -1.94 -10.94 -24.94
CA ALA A 174 -0.75 -11.22 -25.73
C ALA A 174 0.23 -12.19 -25.04
N HIS A 175 0.36 -12.12 -23.71
CA HIS A 175 1.36 -12.87 -22.95
C HIS A 175 0.76 -13.96 -22.04
N ARG A 176 -0.44 -14.47 -22.36
CA ARG A 176 -1.02 -15.56 -21.58
C ARG A 176 -0.09 -16.79 -21.62
N PRO A 177 0.30 -17.35 -20.45
CA PRO A 177 1.08 -18.57 -20.43
C PRO A 177 0.27 -19.69 -21.09
N LYS A 178 0.80 -20.25 -22.18
CA LYS A 178 0.17 -21.35 -22.93
C LYS A 178 0.24 -22.69 -22.20
N TYR A 179 1.06 -22.77 -21.14
CA TYR A 179 1.29 -23.98 -20.36
C TYR A 179 0.47 -23.97 -19.06
N LYS A 180 -0.23 -25.07 -18.79
CA LYS A 180 -0.91 -25.32 -17.51
C LYS A 180 -0.05 -26.28 -16.68
N LEU A 181 0.32 -25.86 -15.47
CA LEU A 181 1.01 -26.73 -14.52
C LEU A 181 0.10 -27.90 -14.12
N PRO A 182 0.65 -29.12 -13.92
CA PRO A 182 -0.12 -30.24 -13.41
C PRO A 182 -0.71 -29.89 -12.04
N GLN A 183 -1.99 -30.20 -11.84
CA GLN A 183 -2.73 -29.84 -10.62
C GLN A 183 -2.56 -30.96 -9.59
N SER A 184 -2.03 -30.64 -8.40
CA SER A 184 -1.92 -31.58 -7.28
C SER A 184 -3.16 -31.58 -6.38
N TYR A 185 -3.96 -30.51 -6.38
CA TYR A 185 -5.20 -30.41 -5.60
C TYR A 185 -6.39 -30.02 -6.49
N THR A 186 -7.60 -30.43 -6.08
CA THR A 186 -8.87 -30.09 -6.75
C THR A 186 -9.69 -29.09 -5.91
N GLY A 187 -10.58 -28.33 -6.56
CA GLY A 187 -11.53 -27.41 -5.91
C GLY A 187 -10.93 -26.07 -5.44
N MET A 188 -11.51 -25.47 -4.38
CA MET A 188 -11.09 -24.16 -3.84
C MET A 188 -9.65 -24.17 -3.33
N ARG A 189 -9.16 -25.30 -2.84
CA ARG A 189 -7.77 -25.48 -2.39
C ARG A 189 -6.77 -25.27 -3.53
N HIS A 190 -7.11 -25.65 -4.76
CA HIS A 190 -6.27 -25.38 -5.92
C HIS A 190 -6.16 -23.87 -6.19
N VAL A 191 -7.30 -23.16 -6.17
CA VAL A 191 -7.36 -21.73 -6.49
C VAL A 191 -6.64 -20.88 -5.45
N PHE A 192 -6.80 -21.22 -4.16
CA PHE A 192 -6.19 -20.47 -3.07
C PHE A 192 -4.77 -20.91 -2.74
N CYS A 193 -4.42 -22.20 -2.84
CA CYS A 193 -3.12 -22.71 -2.39
C CYS A 193 -2.10 -22.95 -3.50
N GLU A 194 -2.53 -23.28 -4.72
CA GLU A 194 -1.64 -23.82 -5.76
C GLU A 194 -1.55 -22.93 -7.00
N LYS A 195 -2.66 -22.30 -7.40
CA LYS A 195 -2.72 -21.43 -8.57
C LYS A 195 -1.92 -20.15 -8.31
N ILE A 196 -0.98 -19.86 -9.21
CA ILE A 196 -0.31 -18.56 -9.27
C ILE A 196 -1.27 -17.59 -9.95
N TRP A 197 -1.63 -16.51 -9.25
CA TRP A 197 -2.55 -15.50 -9.79
C TRP A 197 -1.77 -14.58 -10.73
N SER A 198 -2.43 -14.11 -11.80
CA SER A 198 -1.77 -13.15 -12.69
C SER A 198 -1.58 -11.82 -11.96
N ARG A 199 -0.51 -11.11 -12.32
CA ARG A 199 -0.16 -9.83 -11.67
C ARG A 199 -1.28 -8.81 -11.87
N GLU A 200 -1.95 -8.85 -13.02
CA GLU A 200 -3.05 -7.98 -13.38
C GLU A 200 -4.26 -8.13 -12.47
N VAL A 201 -4.71 -9.38 -12.25
CA VAL A 201 -5.84 -9.66 -11.37
C VAL A 201 -5.52 -9.27 -9.94
N THR A 202 -4.28 -9.52 -9.51
CA THR A 202 -3.85 -9.16 -8.15
C THR A 202 -3.86 -7.65 -7.94
N VAL A 203 -3.35 -6.88 -8.91
CA VAL A 203 -3.34 -5.41 -8.89
C VAL A 203 -4.75 -4.85 -8.78
N ILE A 204 -5.69 -5.35 -9.58
CA ILE A 204 -7.11 -4.93 -9.54
C ILE A 204 -7.70 -5.18 -8.15
N LEU A 205 -7.50 -6.39 -7.61
CA LEU A 205 -8.06 -6.77 -6.32
C LEU A 205 -7.43 -6.00 -5.16
N ILE A 206 -6.13 -5.72 -5.23
CA ILE A 206 -5.44 -4.89 -4.23
C ILE A 206 -6.00 -3.47 -4.25
N GLY A 207 -6.14 -2.84 -5.42
CA GLY A 207 -6.68 -1.49 -5.52
C GLY A 207 -8.12 -1.37 -5.01
N VAL A 208 -8.99 -2.32 -5.35
CA VAL A 208 -10.36 -2.40 -4.81
C VAL A 208 -10.35 -2.61 -3.30
N LEU A 209 -9.47 -3.48 -2.80
CA LEU A 209 -9.34 -3.73 -1.36
C LEU A 209 -8.83 -2.49 -0.61
N MET A 210 -7.89 -1.74 -1.18
CA MET A 210 -7.38 -0.49 -0.60
C MET A 210 -8.49 0.56 -0.50
N ALA A 211 -9.31 0.70 -1.54
CA ALA A 211 -10.47 1.58 -1.49
C ALA A 211 -11.52 1.11 -0.47
N ALA A 212 -11.83 -0.19 -0.41
CA ALA A 212 -12.73 -0.74 0.59
C ALA A 212 -12.18 -0.55 2.03
N ALA A 213 -10.87 -0.56 2.22
CA ALA A 213 -10.25 -0.32 3.51
C ALA A 213 -10.55 1.10 4.05
N PHE A 214 -10.67 2.12 3.20
CA PHE A 214 -11.14 3.44 3.62
C PHE A 214 -12.53 3.38 4.24
N TYR A 215 -13.46 2.67 3.59
CA TYR A 215 -14.82 2.49 4.09
C TYR A 215 -14.83 1.83 5.48
N PHE A 216 -14.17 0.68 5.62
CA PHE A 216 -14.11 -0.03 6.89
C PHE A 216 -13.37 0.74 7.98
N SER A 217 -12.29 1.45 7.63
CA SER A 217 -11.53 2.28 8.56
C SER A 217 -12.39 3.43 9.10
N ASN A 218 -13.19 4.07 8.25
CA ASN A 218 -14.08 5.13 8.67
C ASN A 218 -15.15 4.64 9.66
N LEU A 219 -15.66 3.42 9.48
CA LEU A 219 -16.58 2.81 10.44
C LEU A 219 -15.93 2.55 11.82
N THR A 220 -14.60 2.40 11.88
CA THR A 220 -13.85 2.29 13.14
C THR A 220 -13.45 3.64 13.74
N GLY A 221 -13.86 4.76 13.13
CA GLY A 221 -13.53 6.12 13.57
C GLY A 221 -12.15 6.62 13.13
N ARG A 222 -11.45 5.89 12.24
CA ARG A 222 -10.16 6.32 11.66
C ARG A 222 -10.35 6.67 10.19
N ASN A 223 -10.28 7.95 9.87
CA ASN A 223 -10.40 8.40 8.48
C ASN A 223 -9.05 8.28 7.74
N GLY A 224 -8.78 7.12 7.15
CA GLY A 224 -7.53 6.86 6.43
C GLY A 224 -7.51 5.52 5.69
N GLY A 225 -6.64 5.41 4.70
CA GLY A 225 -6.45 4.22 3.87
C GLY A 225 -5.59 3.15 4.54
N ILE A 226 -5.17 2.13 3.79
CA ILE A 226 -4.25 1.10 4.31
C ILE A 226 -2.92 1.77 4.70
N SER A 227 -2.61 1.75 6.00
CA SER A 227 -1.34 2.19 6.57
C SER A 227 -0.61 0.99 7.19
N ILE A 228 0.72 1.07 7.21
CA ILE A 228 1.59 -0.03 7.65
C ILE A 228 2.54 0.43 8.75
N SER A 229 3.03 1.67 8.66
CA SER A 229 3.84 2.32 9.69
C SER A 229 3.07 2.42 11.02
N ASP A 230 1.90 3.07 11.01
CA ASP A 230 1.16 3.34 12.27
C ASP A 230 0.81 2.06 13.05
N PRO A 231 0.31 0.97 12.41
CA PRO A 231 0.10 -0.28 13.11
C PRO A 231 1.39 -0.92 13.62
N VAL A 232 2.50 -0.87 12.87
CA VAL A 232 3.79 -1.42 13.32
C VAL A 232 4.29 -0.66 14.56
N LEU A 233 4.20 0.67 14.56
CA LEU A 233 4.51 1.48 15.73
C LEU A 233 3.58 1.18 16.90
N SER A 234 2.27 1.03 16.66
CA SER A 234 1.30 0.65 17.69
C SER A 234 1.63 -0.70 18.33
N TRP A 235 2.02 -1.69 17.53
CA TRP A 235 2.45 -3.00 18.02
C TRP A 235 3.76 -2.91 18.81
N PHE A 236 4.72 -2.13 18.31
CA PHE A 236 5.99 -1.90 19.00
C PHE A 236 5.78 -1.27 20.39
N ASN A 237 4.91 -0.25 20.48
CA ASN A 237 4.57 0.39 21.76
C ASN A 237 3.91 -0.60 22.72
N MET A 238 2.98 -1.43 22.23
CA MET A 238 2.31 -2.46 23.01
C MET A 238 3.30 -3.50 23.57
N ILE A 239 4.30 -3.92 22.78
CA ILE A 239 5.30 -4.91 23.19
C ILE A 239 6.29 -4.33 24.20
N THR A 240 6.71 -3.07 24.00
CA THR A 240 7.72 -2.42 24.85
C THR A 240 7.15 -1.77 26.10
N GLY A 241 5.82 -1.75 26.26
CA GLY A 241 5.14 -1.07 27.37
C GLY A 241 5.30 0.45 27.33
N THR A 242 5.75 1.01 26.21
CA THR A 242 5.90 2.46 26.02
C THR A 242 4.54 3.05 25.67
N HIS A 243 3.69 3.22 26.69
CA HIS A 243 2.42 3.92 26.53
C HIS A 243 2.66 5.36 26.05
N SER A 244 2.12 5.69 24.88
CA SER A 244 1.91 7.08 24.48
C SER A 244 0.76 7.65 25.29
N GLU A 245 1.05 8.70 26.05
CA GLU A 245 0.17 9.87 26.06
C GLU A 245 0.07 10.48 24.64
#